data_AF-A0A7J5DHR1-F1
#
_entry.id   AF-A0A7J5DHR1-F1
#
_cell.length_a   1.000
_cell.length_b   1.000
_cell.length_c   1.000
_cell.angle_alpha   90.00
_cell.angle_beta   90.00
_cell.angle_gamma   90.00
#
_symmetry.space_group_name_H-M   'P 1'
#
loop_
_entity.id
_entity.type
_entity.pdbx_description
1 polymer ?
#
loop_
_entity_poly.entity_id
_entity_poly.type
_entity_poly.pdbx_seq_one_letter_code
_entity_poly.pdbx_strand_id
1 'polypeptide(L)'
;MVQGLLRRADRARRLPEGRAESHLRARHEGDRLPDRRHPGHRPHPACAARARLRFRRGRDPAEPPEDRPGQARGHRGARGRRGVPAAHRVAGRRRTRRGGEGGAEPMTGRTHAGAAFFDVDETLIAVKSMFRFLRYHLAAIGSPPAAYSEVTDELRALVAAGASREEVMRAHYRVYAGQRAADLSATGREWFRHELGAGDLFLPAGLRAFREHDRRGDLTVLVSGSFAPCLDPLADRLGATAVLATRLETVDGVHTGELTTLMLGQDKADATRAFLREHAIAPADCSAYGDHASDLPMLLAVGHPVVVGEDPELVKHAAARGWRRLPGREGSPAAATTAEDGAGISPARPRAGWHR
;
A
#
# COMPACT_ATOMS: atom_id res chain seq x y z
N MET A 1 -36.83 14.60 2.31
CA MET A 1 -37.06 13.77 3.50
C MET A 1 -35.70 13.48 4.16
N VAL A 2 -35.08 14.51 4.76
CA VAL A 2 -33.83 14.39 5.55
C VAL A 2 -33.91 15.41 6.70
N GLN A 3 -34.43 14.97 7.86
CA GLN A 3 -34.26 15.57 9.18
C GLN A 3 -34.45 14.48 10.24
N GLY A 4 -33.58 14.45 11.25
CA GLY A 4 -33.62 13.55 12.41
C GLY A 4 -32.47 12.56 12.38
N LEU A 5 -31.53 12.50 13.32
CA LEU A 5 -31.62 12.73 14.76
C LEU A 5 -30.47 13.64 15.22
N LEU A 6 -30.79 14.61 16.07
CA LEU A 6 -30.11 14.93 17.33
C LEU A 6 -30.80 16.19 17.88
N ARG A 7 -31.75 16.00 18.81
CA ARG A 7 -32.28 17.08 19.64
C ARG A 7 -32.57 16.58 21.05
N ARG A 8 -32.19 17.45 22.00
CA ARG A 8 -32.46 17.51 23.47
C ARG A 8 -31.46 16.68 24.29
N ALA A 9 -30.82 17.19 25.34
CA ALA A 9 -31.03 18.35 26.22
C ALA A 9 -29.66 19.03 26.48
N ASP A 10 -29.50 20.23 27.04
CA ASP A 10 -30.30 20.93 28.04
C ASP A 10 -29.96 22.44 28.04
N ARG A 11 -30.88 23.26 28.52
CA ARG A 11 -30.86 24.72 28.50
C ARG A 11 -30.94 25.22 29.95
N ALA A 12 -29.85 25.75 30.51
CA ALA A 12 -29.80 26.65 31.68
C ALA A 12 -28.31 26.98 31.93
N ARG A 13 -27.82 28.21 32.17
CA ARG A 13 -28.36 29.41 32.79
C ARG A 13 -27.70 30.67 32.20
N ARG A 14 -28.40 31.79 32.37
CA ARG A 14 -28.03 33.16 32.01
C ARG A 14 -27.15 33.84 33.09
N LEU A 15 -26.14 34.59 32.62
CA LEU A 15 -25.66 35.93 33.03
C LEU A 15 -24.97 36.16 34.42
N PRO A 16 -24.22 37.28 34.63
CA PRO A 16 -23.69 38.30 33.69
C PRO A 16 -22.20 38.70 33.87
N GLU A 17 -21.81 39.63 33.01
CA GLU A 17 -20.60 40.45 32.78
C GLU A 17 -19.79 40.99 33.98
N GLY A 18 -18.48 41.20 33.75
CA GLY A 18 -17.59 42.00 34.61
C GLY A 18 -16.24 42.29 33.94
N ARG A 19 -15.80 43.54 34.04
CA ARG A 19 -14.75 44.24 33.27
C ARG A 19 -13.29 43.88 33.60
N ALA A 20 -12.42 44.19 32.62
CA ALA A 20 -11.05 44.72 32.65
C ALA A 20 -10.22 44.66 33.96
N GLU A 21 -8.98 44.18 33.86
CA GLU A 21 -7.77 45.03 33.85
C GLU A 21 -6.47 44.19 33.81
N SER A 22 -5.51 44.73 33.08
CA SER A 22 -4.10 44.34 32.98
C SER A 22 -3.35 44.59 34.28
N HIS A 23 -2.40 43.72 34.67
CA HIS A 23 -1.11 44.16 35.24
C HIS A 23 -0.03 43.07 35.15
N LEU A 24 1.13 43.52 34.68
CA LEU A 24 2.40 42.81 34.60
C LEU A 24 3.20 42.99 35.90
N ARG A 25 4.18 42.08 36.11
CA ARG A 25 5.29 42.03 37.11
C ARG A 25 5.03 41.12 38.32
N ALA A 26 5.98 40.43 38.94
CA ALA A 26 7.32 39.91 38.59
C ALA A 26 7.83 39.16 39.86
N ARG A 27 8.70 38.16 39.65
CA ARG A 27 9.77 37.61 40.55
C ARG A 27 9.43 36.59 41.65
N HIS A 28 10.32 35.56 41.68
CA HIS A 28 10.99 34.83 42.78
C HIS A 28 10.17 34.43 44.02
N GLU A 29 10.33 33.27 44.66
CA GLU A 29 11.45 32.34 44.88
C GLU A 29 10.88 31.13 45.68
N GLY A 30 11.58 30.00 45.69
CA GLY A 30 11.60 29.14 46.88
C GLY A 30 10.59 27.98 46.99
N ASP A 31 11.13 26.76 46.79
CA ASP A 31 11.09 25.67 47.77
C ASP A 31 9.75 25.09 48.25
N ARG A 32 9.51 23.83 47.86
CA ARG A 32 9.25 22.64 48.71
C ARG A 32 8.30 21.64 48.02
N LEU A 33 8.84 20.45 47.74
CA LEU A 33 8.06 19.22 47.63
C LEU A 33 7.35 18.93 48.96
N PRO A 34 6.13 18.37 48.91
CA PRO A 34 6.04 17.00 49.40
C PRO A 34 5.17 16.07 48.53
N ASP A 35 5.67 14.85 48.45
CA ASP A 35 4.98 13.58 48.24
C ASP A 35 3.54 13.57 48.76
N ARG A 36 2.54 13.27 47.91
CA ARG A 36 1.43 12.34 48.22
C ARG A 36 0.81 11.71 46.96
N ARG A 37 1.00 10.39 46.85
CA ARG A 37 -0.02 9.35 46.64
C ARG A 37 -0.96 9.47 45.43
N HIS A 38 -0.75 8.53 44.49
CA HIS A 38 -1.72 8.03 43.52
C HIS A 38 -3.09 7.69 44.12
N PRO A 39 -4.15 7.92 43.33
CA PRO A 39 -5.09 6.83 43.10
C PRO A 39 -5.46 6.65 41.62
N GLY A 40 -5.39 5.39 41.18
CA GLY A 40 -6.47 4.79 40.37
C GLY A 40 -6.51 5.11 38.88
N HIS A 41 -5.64 4.48 38.10
CA HIS A 41 -5.96 4.11 36.72
C HIS A 41 -7.19 3.19 36.71
N ARG A 42 -8.31 3.66 36.17
CA ARG A 42 -9.39 2.79 35.68
C ARG A 42 -9.18 2.56 34.18
N PRO A 43 -9.18 1.30 33.69
CA PRO A 43 -9.08 1.00 32.28
C PRO A 43 -10.40 1.32 31.56
N HIS A 44 -10.27 1.90 30.37
CA HIS A 44 -11.35 2.16 29.42
C HIS A 44 -11.88 0.82 28.88
N PRO A 45 -13.18 0.49 29.00
CA PRO A 45 -13.69 -0.76 28.47
C PRO A 45 -13.86 -0.71 26.95
N ALA A 46 -13.48 -1.84 26.35
CA ALA A 46 -13.52 -2.15 24.94
C ALA A 46 -14.95 -2.31 24.39
N CYS A 47 -15.02 -2.17 23.06
CA CYS A 47 -16.11 -2.53 22.16
C CYS A 47 -16.90 -3.77 22.58
N ALA A 48 -18.22 -3.61 22.72
CA ALA A 48 -19.19 -4.68 22.54
C ALA A 48 -20.56 -4.11 22.13
N ALA A 49 -20.94 -4.28 20.86
CA ALA A 49 -22.33 -4.37 20.39
C ALA A 49 -22.33 -4.76 18.90
N ARG A 50 -22.33 -6.07 18.60
CA ARG A 50 -23.50 -6.88 18.21
C ARG A 50 -24.09 -6.55 16.84
N ALA A 51 -23.71 -7.39 15.87
CA ALA A 51 -24.47 -7.70 14.67
C ALA A 51 -25.76 -8.47 15.03
N ARG A 52 -26.88 -8.10 14.40
CA ARG A 52 -28.03 -8.98 14.13
C ARG A 52 -28.79 -8.49 12.91
N LEU A 53 -28.62 -9.15 11.77
CA LEU A 53 -29.68 -9.25 10.76
C LEU A 53 -29.71 -10.69 10.25
N ARG A 54 -30.93 -11.24 10.33
CA ARG A 54 -31.28 -12.65 10.18
C ARG A 54 -31.44 -12.97 8.70
N PHE A 55 -30.87 -14.08 8.23
CA PHE A 55 -31.38 -14.79 7.05
C PHE A 55 -31.85 -16.18 7.49
N ARG A 56 -33.15 -16.44 7.27
CA ARG A 56 -33.78 -17.76 7.42
C ARG A 56 -33.47 -18.60 6.17
N ARG A 57 -32.86 -19.77 6.34
CA ARG A 57 -33.18 -20.98 5.55
C ARG A 57 -32.96 -22.20 6.45
N GLY A 58 -33.99 -23.03 6.55
CA GLY A 58 -34.00 -24.23 7.36
C GLY A 58 -33.39 -25.43 6.63
N ARG A 59 -32.72 -26.29 7.42
CA ARG A 59 -32.74 -27.75 7.34
C ARG A 59 -31.88 -28.27 8.51
N ASP A 60 -32.50 -28.99 9.44
CA ASP A 60 -31.79 -29.81 10.43
C ASP A 60 -31.06 -30.97 9.73
N PRO A 61 -29.96 -31.46 10.32
CA PRO A 61 -30.09 -32.75 10.97
C PRO A 61 -29.40 -32.87 12.34
N ALA A 62 -29.85 -33.91 13.04
CA ALA A 62 -29.56 -34.35 14.40
C ALA A 62 -28.06 -34.52 14.81
N GLU A 63 -27.78 -34.19 16.07
CA GLU A 63 -26.76 -34.83 16.94
C GLU A 63 -27.45 -35.91 17.82
N PRO A 64 -26.79 -36.71 18.70
CA PRO A 64 -25.40 -36.75 19.24
C PRO A 64 -24.83 -38.23 19.27
N PRO A 65 -23.78 -38.68 20.03
CA PRO A 65 -23.18 -38.11 21.24
C PRO A 65 -21.66 -38.24 21.51
N GLU A 66 -21.33 -37.62 22.64
CA GLU A 66 -20.06 -37.43 23.37
C GLU A 66 -19.23 -38.68 23.67
N ASP A 67 -17.90 -38.53 23.75
CA ASP A 67 -17.11 -39.15 24.83
C ASP A 67 -15.77 -38.44 25.12
N ARG A 68 -15.26 -38.61 26.35
CA ARG A 68 -14.33 -37.72 27.10
C ARG A 68 -12.79 -37.91 26.85
N PRO A 69 -11.85 -37.54 27.77
CA PRO A 69 -10.89 -36.44 27.61
C PRO A 69 -9.41 -36.88 27.54
N GLY A 70 -8.50 -36.00 27.11
CA GLY A 70 -7.08 -36.34 27.10
C GLY A 70 -6.07 -35.21 26.86
N GLN A 71 -5.40 -34.83 27.96
CA GLN A 71 -4.02 -34.38 28.05
C GLN A 71 -3.61 -32.97 27.53
N ALA A 72 -3.31 -32.13 28.51
CA ALA A 72 -2.46 -30.95 28.38
C ALA A 72 -1.01 -31.32 28.03
N ARG A 73 -0.46 -30.69 26.99
CA ARG A 73 0.98 -30.46 26.85
C ARG A 73 1.23 -29.05 26.31
N GLY A 74 2.15 -28.36 26.95
CA GLY A 74 2.37 -26.92 26.81
C GLY A 74 2.91 -26.50 25.45
N HIS A 75 2.45 -25.33 25.00
CA HIS A 75 3.06 -24.60 23.91
C HIS A 75 3.93 -23.46 24.47
N ARG A 76 5.25 -23.68 24.37
CA ARG A 76 6.23 -22.59 24.34
C ARG A 76 5.95 -21.72 23.12
N GLY A 77 5.91 -20.41 23.34
CA GLY A 77 5.69 -19.42 22.29
C GLY A 77 6.73 -19.52 21.18
N ALA A 78 6.30 -19.92 20.00
CA ALA A 78 7.03 -19.75 18.76
C ALA A 78 6.65 -18.38 18.18
N ARG A 79 7.62 -17.46 18.16
CA ARG A 79 7.52 -16.23 17.35
C ARG A 79 7.27 -16.65 15.91
N GLY A 80 6.10 -16.32 15.39
CA GLY A 80 5.69 -16.62 14.02
C GLY A 80 6.70 -16.03 13.04
N ARG A 81 7.37 -16.90 12.28
CA ARG A 81 8.03 -16.51 11.04
C ARG A 81 6.92 -16.03 10.11
N ARG A 82 6.85 -14.73 9.84
CA ARG A 82 5.98 -14.20 8.77
C ARG A 82 6.39 -14.92 7.48
N GLY A 83 5.44 -15.64 6.88
CA GLY A 83 5.66 -16.29 5.60
C GLY A 83 6.00 -15.25 4.53
N VAL A 84 6.92 -15.58 3.65
CA VAL A 84 7.34 -14.69 2.57
C VAL A 84 6.20 -14.55 1.57
N PRO A 85 5.83 -13.33 1.12
CA PRO A 85 4.70 -13.16 0.23
C PRO A 85 4.93 -13.82 -1.12
N ALA A 86 3.98 -14.68 -1.53
CA ALA A 86 4.03 -15.34 -2.83
C ALA A 86 3.88 -14.33 -3.96
N ALA A 87 4.78 -14.39 -4.95
CA ALA A 87 4.55 -13.76 -6.24
C ALA A 87 3.30 -14.37 -6.88
N HIS A 88 2.47 -13.56 -7.53
CA HIS A 88 1.48 -14.12 -8.44
C HIS A 88 1.93 -13.87 -9.88
N ARG A 89 1.83 -14.91 -10.70
CA ARG A 89 2.18 -14.83 -12.12
C ARG A 89 1.05 -14.12 -12.86
N VAL A 90 1.43 -13.23 -13.75
CA VAL A 90 0.50 -12.61 -14.70
C VAL A 90 0.03 -13.70 -15.67
N ALA A 91 -1.29 -13.91 -15.75
CA ALA A 91 -1.88 -14.92 -16.61
C ALA A 91 -1.78 -14.50 -18.09
N GLY A 92 -0.69 -14.84 -18.77
CA GLY A 92 -0.52 -14.45 -20.18
C GLY A 92 0.58 -15.12 -20.99
N ARG A 93 1.54 -15.83 -20.37
CA ARG A 93 2.61 -16.52 -21.13
C ARG A 93 2.28 -17.99 -21.42
N ARG A 94 1.32 -18.26 -22.32
CA ARG A 94 1.40 -19.46 -23.18
C ARG A 94 2.12 -19.04 -24.47
N ARG A 95 3.44 -19.20 -24.52
CA ARG A 95 4.17 -19.19 -25.78
C ARG A 95 3.84 -20.50 -26.52
N THR A 96 2.79 -20.49 -27.33
CA THR A 96 2.57 -21.57 -28.31
C THR A 96 3.59 -21.38 -29.44
N ARG A 97 4.67 -22.16 -29.42
CA ARG A 97 5.35 -22.53 -30.66
C ARG A 97 4.68 -23.80 -31.18
N ARG A 98 4.15 -23.74 -32.40
CA ARG A 98 3.75 -24.92 -33.19
C ARG A 98 5.00 -25.77 -33.44
N GLY A 99 4.92 -27.06 -33.12
CA GLY A 99 5.85 -28.08 -33.59
C GLY A 99 6.17 -29.16 -32.56
N GLY A 100 5.69 -30.38 -32.81
CA GLY A 100 6.25 -31.64 -32.29
C GLY A 100 5.54 -32.25 -31.08
N GLU A 101 4.86 -33.37 -31.29
CA GLU A 101 4.41 -34.30 -30.26
C GLU A 101 5.60 -35.01 -29.60
N GLY A 102 5.55 -35.25 -28.28
CA GLY A 102 6.40 -36.21 -27.59
C GLY A 102 6.91 -35.78 -26.21
N GLY A 103 6.53 -36.55 -25.17
CA GLY A 103 7.30 -36.71 -23.93
C GLY A 103 7.18 -35.60 -22.86
N ALA A 104 6.65 -35.96 -21.69
CA ALA A 104 6.82 -35.17 -20.48
C ALA A 104 8.27 -35.29 -19.97
N GLU A 105 9.14 -34.38 -20.39
CA GLU A 105 10.47 -34.18 -19.80
C GLU A 105 10.44 -33.03 -18.77
N PRO A 106 11.30 -33.08 -17.73
CA PRO A 106 11.42 -31.99 -16.77
C PRO A 106 11.85 -30.71 -17.48
N MET A 107 11.27 -29.59 -17.07
CA MET A 107 11.47 -28.26 -17.68
C MET A 107 12.86 -27.69 -17.36
N THR A 108 13.92 -28.33 -17.83
CA THR A 108 15.29 -27.80 -17.91
C THR A 108 15.46 -27.19 -19.29
N GLY A 109 15.53 -25.85 -19.41
CA GLY A 109 15.86 -25.27 -20.73
C GLY A 109 15.52 -23.82 -21.04
N ARG A 110 15.34 -22.95 -20.04
CA ARG A 110 15.54 -21.51 -20.23
C ARG A 110 16.31 -20.95 -19.04
N THR A 111 17.63 -20.89 -19.16
CA THR A 111 18.44 -19.96 -18.38
C THR A 111 17.96 -18.55 -18.73
N HIS A 112 17.17 -17.95 -17.85
CA HIS A 112 16.87 -16.53 -17.95
C HIS A 112 18.19 -15.76 -17.79
N ALA A 113 18.41 -14.73 -18.61
CA ALA A 113 19.65 -13.96 -18.56
C ALA A 113 19.78 -13.15 -17.26
N GLY A 114 18.66 -12.86 -16.58
CA GLY A 114 18.59 -12.15 -15.30
C GLY A 114 17.14 -11.82 -14.91
N ALA A 115 16.98 -10.98 -13.91
CA ALA A 115 15.69 -10.39 -13.52
C ALA A 115 15.81 -8.87 -13.33
N ALA A 116 14.74 -8.15 -13.57
CA ALA A 116 14.66 -6.71 -13.38
C ALA A 116 13.43 -6.35 -12.55
N PHE A 117 13.67 -5.75 -11.38
CA PHE A 117 12.65 -5.35 -10.42
C PHE A 117 12.37 -3.87 -10.56
N PHE A 118 11.11 -3.50 -10.71
CA PHE A 118 10.70 -2.10 -10.90
C PHE A 118 9.74 -1.70 -9.81
N ASP A 119 10.08 -0.65 -9.05
CA ASP A 119 9.01 0.17 -8.49
C ASP A 119 8.11 0.70 -9.62
N VAL A 120 6.87 1.02 -9.27
CA VAL A 120 5.85 1.41 -10.23
C VAL A 120 5.63 2.91 -10.22
N ASP A 121 5.36 3.49 -9.05
CA ASP A 121 4.80 4.83 -8.91
C ASP A 121 5.92 5.87 -8.93
N GLU A 122 5.99 6.70 -9.95
CA GLU A 122 7.11 7.64 -10.23
C GLU A 122 8.42 6.96 -10.69
N THR A 123 8.37 5.65 -10.92
CA THR A 123 9.43 4.88 -11.58
C THR A 123 9.04 4.43 -13.00
N LEU A 124 7.90 3.73 -13.16
CA LEU A 124 7.36 3.30 -14.46
C LEU A 124 6.23 4.21 -14.95
N ILE A 125 5.38 4.67 -14.03
CA ILE A 125 4.26 5.56 -14.30
C ILE A 125 4.46 6.90 -13.60
N ALA A 126 3.94 7.98 -14.15
CA ALA A 126 4.15 9.34 -13.69
C ALA A 126 3.24 9.75 -12.51
N VAL A 127 2.50 8.80 -11.93
CA VAL A 127 1.48 9.06 -10.91
C VAL A 127 1.62 8.10 -9.73
N LYS A 128 1.12 8.50 -8.55
CA LYS A 128 0.91 7.60 -7.42
C LYS A 128 -0.36 6.78 -7.61
N SER A 129 -0.24 5.53 -8.06
CA SER A 129 -1.37 4.69 -8.50
C SER A 129 -2.44 4.50 -7.42
N MET A 130 -2.06 4.21 -6.17
CA MET A 130 -3.04 3.97 -5.10
C MET A 130 -3.96 5.18 -4.83
N PHE A 131 -3.44 6.42 -4.91
CA PHE A 131 -4.24 7.62 -4.69
C PHE A 131 -5.09 7.98 -5.90
N ARG A 132 -4.56 7.81 -7.11
CA ARG A 132 -5.32 7.99 -8.35
C ARG A 132 -6.47 6.99 -8.44
N PHE A 133 -6.19 5.73 -8.12
CA PHE A 133 -7.19 4.68 -8.06
C PHE A 133 -8.23 4.95 -6.98
N LEU A 134 -7.84 5.34 -5.76
CA LEU A 134 -8.79 5.69 -4.69
C LEU A 134 -9.78 6.78 -5.15
N ARG A 135 -9.27 7.85 -5.77
CA ARG A 135 -10.11 8.93 -6.31
C ARG A 135 -11.10 8.40 -7.34
N TYR A 136 -10.63 7.57 -8.27
CA TYR A 136 -11.46 6.99 -9.30
C TYR A 136 -12.52 6.04 -8.72
N HIS A 137 -12.11 5.15 -7.82
CA HIS A 137 -12.99 4.17 -7.18
C HIS A 137 -14.12 4.85 -6.39
N LEU A 138 -13.80 5.86 -5.57
CA LEU A 138 -14.80 6.61 -4.81
C LEU A 138 -15.84 7.27 -5.73
N ALA A 139 -15.39 7.86 -6.85
CA ALA A 139 -16.30 8.42 -7.85
C ALA A 139 -17.15 7.33 -8.54
N ALA A 140 -16.54 6.20 -8.90
CA ALA A 140 -17.22 5.08 -9.57
C ALA A 140 -18.33 4.45 -8.72
N ILE A 141 -18.16 4.40 -7.39
CA ILE A 141 -19.20 3.92 -6.47
C ILE A 141 -20.22 5.01 -6.06
N GLY A 142 -20.14 6.20 -6.66
CA GLY A 142 -21.06 7.30 -6.38
C GLY A 142 -20.84 8.00 -5.04
N SER A 143 -19.64 7.93 -4.47
CA SER A 143 -19.32 8.65 -3.23
C SER A 143 -19.38 10.17 -3.44
N PRO A 144 -19.65 10.96 -2.39
CA PRO A 144 -19.63 12.42 -2.49
C PRO A 144 -18.28 12.94 -3.00
N PRO A 145 -18.24 14.08 -3.74
CA PRO A 145 -16.99 14.65 -4.24
C PRO A 145 -15.92 14.91 -3.16
N ALA A 146 -16.35 15.16 -1.92
CA ALA A 146 -15.47 15.39 -0.76
C ALA A 146 -14.83 14.12 -0.19
N ALA A 147 -15.33 12.93 -0.51
CA ALA A 147 -14.88 11.67 0.10
C ALA A 147 -13.37 11.43 -0.11
N TYR A 148 -12.84 11.77 -1.29
CA TYR A 148 -11.41 11.64 -1.56
C TYR A 148 -10.58 12.55 -0.64
N SER A 149 -10.96 13.82 -0.51
CA SER A 149 -10.25 14.75 0.38
C SER A 149 -10.35 14.29 1.83
N GLU A 150 -11.52 13.88 2.30
CA GLU A 150 -11.72 13.41 3.68
C GLU A 150 -10.77 12.26 4.04
N VAL A 151 -10.68 11.23 3.17
CA VAL A 151 -9.74 10.12 3.37
C VAL A 151 -8.29 10.63 3.37
N THR A 152 -7.90 11.46 2.40
CA THR A 152 -6.51 11.94 2.35
C THR A 152 -6.14 12.88 3.50
N ASP A 153 -7.10 13.63 4.02
CA ASP A 153 -6.92 14.55 5.15
C ASP A 153 -6.69 13.75 6.44
N GLU A 154 -7.42 12.64 6.62
CA GLU A 154 -7.19 11.69 7.72
C GLU A 154 -5.78 11.07 7.64
N LEU A 155 -5.35 10.64 6.45
CA LEU A 155 -4.00 10.10 6.26
C LEU A 155 -2.92 11.15 6.57
N ARG A 156 -3.11 12.42 6.14
CA ARG A 156 -2.20 13.51 6.49
C ARG A 156 -2.19 13.80 7.98
N ALA A 157 -3.34 13.73 8.65
CA ALA A 157 -3.43 13.91 10.09
C ALA A 157 -2.66 12.81 10.85
N LEU A 158 -2.72 11.55 10.40
CA LEU A 158 -1.92 10.46 10.96
C LEU A 158 -0.42 10.75 10.86
N VAL A 159 0.03 11.22 9.70
CA VAL A 159 1.44 11.54 9.46
C VAL A 159 1.88 12.72 10.34
N ALA A 160 1.06 13.76 10.43
CA ALA A 160 1.31 14.90 11.32
C ALA A 160 1.35 14.49 12.80
N ALA A 161 0.61 13.44 13.18
CA ALA A 161 0.64 12.83 14.51
C ALA A 161 1.84 11.88 14.72
N GLY A 162 2.72 11.71 13.73
CA GLY A 162 3.90 10.85 13.82
C GLY A 162 3.64 9.36 13.58
N ALA A 163 2.50 9.01 12.97
CA ALA A 163 2.22 7.63 12.58
C ALA A 163 3.30 7.10 11.61
N SER A 164 3.65 5.84 11.80
CA SER A 164 4.55 5.13 10.89
C SER A 164 3.91 4.97 9.51
N ARG A 165 4.75 4.79 8.49
CA ARG A 165 4.29 4.54 7.12
C ARG A 165 3.46 3.26 7.00
N GLU A 166 3.73 2.24 7.82
CA GLU A 166 2.89 1.05 7.90
C GLU A 166 1.48 1.40 8.38
N GLU A 167 1.33 2.19 9.44
CA GLU A 167 0.03 2.61 9.97
C GLU A 167 -0.76 3.43 8.94
N VAL A 168 -0.10 4.33 8.22
CA VAL A 168 -0.71 5.13 7.14
C VAL A 168 -1.17 4.24 5.99
N MET A 169 -0.34 3.27 5.58
CA MET A 169 -0.71 2.33 4.51
C MET A 169 -1.89 1.44 4.92
N ARG A 170 -1.91 0.94 6.16
CA ARG A 170 -3.05 0.20 6.69
C ARG A 170 -4.31 1.05 6.72
N ALA A 171 -4.22 2.30 7.20
CA ALA A 171 -5.34 3.23 7.18
C ALA A 171 -5.86 3.49 5.76
N HIS A 172 -4.99 3.67 4.78
CA HIS A 172 -5.38 3.84 3.38
C HIS A 172 -6.21 2.65 2.88
N TYR A 173 -5.77 1.41 3.11
CA TYR A 173 -6.45 0.24 2.55
C TYR A 173 -7.74 -0.15 3.28
N ARG A 174 -7.99 0.36 4.50
CA ARG A 174 -9.25 0.14 5.21
C ARG A 174 -10.47 0.68 4.46
N VAL A 175 -10.30 1.67 3.59
CA VAL A 175 -11.40 2.23 2.78
C VAL A 175 -12.04 1.20 1.84
N TYR A 176 -11.34 0.10 1.55
CA TYR A 176 -11.85 -0.99 0.71
C TYR A 176 -12.56 -2.09 1.50
N ALA A 177 -12.71 -1.95 2.83
CA ALA A 177 -13.45 -2.91 3.64
C ALA A 177 -14.90 -3.08 3.12
N GLY A 178 -15.35 -4.32 3.00
CA GLY A 178 -16.68 -4.67 2.49
C GLY A 178 -16.81 -4.66 0.96
N GLN A 179 -15.78 -4.24 0.22
CA GLN A 179 -15.78 -4.30 -1.24
C GLN A 179 -15.50 -5.73 -1.73
N ARG A 180 -16.21 -6.16 -2.79
CA ARG A 180 -15.89 -7.44 -3.45
C ARG A 180 -14.58 -7.31 -4.21
N ALA A 181 -13.70 -8.31 -4.07
CA ALA A 181 -12.42 -8.34 -4.77
C ALA A 181 -12.59 -8.26 -6.29
N ALA A 182 -13.57 -8.98 -6.84
CA ALA A 182 -13.87 -8.96 -8.27
C ALA A 182 -14.28 -7.58 -8.79
N ASP A 183 -15.02 -6.81 -7.98
CA ASP A 183 -15.46 -5.46 -8.35
C ASP A 183 -14.28 -4.50 -8.38
N LEU A 184 -13.42 -4.52 -7.36
CA LEU A 184 -12.20 -3.70 -7.35
C LEU A 184 -11.28 -4.04 -8.52
N SER A 185 -11.10 -5.32 -8.84
CA SER A 185 -10.33 -5.72 -10.03
C SER A 185 -10.96 -5.19 -11.34
N ALA A 186 -12.29 -5.15 -11.43
CA ALA A 186 -12.99 -4.57 -12.59
C ALA A 186 -12.79 -3.05 -12.66
N THR A 187 -13.01 -2.34 -11.55
CA THR A 187 -12.73 -0.90 -11.42
C THR A 187 -11.27 -0.58 -11.73
N GLY A 188 -10.33 -1.45 -11.34
CA GLY A 188 -8.90 -1.32 -11.65
C GLY A 188 -8.62 -1.28 -13.15
N ARG A 189 -9.23 -2.20 -13.91
CA ARG A 189 -9.13 -2.20 -15.38
C ARG A 189 -9.75 -0.96 -16.01
N GLU A 190 -10.86 -0.46 -15.46
CA GLU A 190 -11.52 0.77 -15.92
C GLU A 190 -10.67 2.01 -15.65
N TRP A 191 -10.17 2.15 -14.42
CA TRP A 191 -9.24 3.19 -14.02
C TRP A 191 -8.01 3.20 -14.92
N PHE A 192 -7.39 2.05 -15.16
CA PHE A 192 -6.21 1.96 -16.01
C PHE A 192 -6.49 2.40 -17.45
N ARG A 193 -7.62 2.00 -18.03
CA ARG A 193 -8.04 2.49 -19.36
C ARG A 193 -8.24 4.01 -19.37
N HIS A 194 -8.83 4.56 -18.32
CA HIS A 194 -9.01 6.00 -18.18
C HIS A 194 -7.66 6.74 -18.11
N GLU A 195 -6.70 6.27 -17.30
CA GLU A 195 -5.37 6.88 -17.22
C GLU A 195 -4.59 6.75 -18.55
N LEU A 196 -4.72 5.63 -19.26
CA LEU A 196 -4.13 5.48 -20.60
C LEU A 196 -4.69 6.48 -21.60
N GLY A 197 -6.00 6.77 -21.53
CA GLY A 197 -6.65 7.76 -22.40
C GLY A 197 -6.14 9.19 -22.23
N ALA A 198 -5.58 9.53 -21.06
CA ALA A 198 -4.95 10.83 -20.81
C ALA A 198 -3.60 11.01 -21.53
N GLY A 199 -2.93 9.90 -21.88
CA GLY A 199 -1.74 9.90 -22.74
C GLY A 199 -0.40 10.18 -22.05
N ASP A 200 -0.37 10.53 -20.76
CA ASP A 200 0.84 10.90 -20.01
C ASP A 200 1.18 9.94 -18.85
N LEU A 201 0.57 8.75 -18.84
CA LEU A 201 0.72 7.81 -17.72
C LEU A 201 2.15 7.29 -17.54
N PHE A 202 2.87 6.95 -18.62
CA PHE A 202 4.18 6.29 -18.50
C PHE A 202 5.34 7.27 -18.44
N LEU A 203 6.34 6.97 -17.60
CA LEU A 203 7.63 7.63 -17.64
C LEU A 203 8.50 7.06 -18.77
N PRO A 204 8.95 7.87 -19.75
CA PRO A 204 9.67 7.36 -20.92
C PRO A 204 10.96 6.60 -20.58
N ALA A 205 11.71 7.06 -19.57
CA ALA A 205 12.97 6.43 -19.18
C ALA A 205 12.76 5.05 -18.54
N GLY A 206 11.84 4.95 -17.57
CA GLY A 206 11.46 3.68 -16.93
C GLY A 206 10.88 2.68 -17.93
N LEU A 207 9.96 3.13 -18.80
CA LEU A 207 9.35 2.27 -19.82
C LEU A 207 10.38 1.75 -20.84
N ARG A 208 11.37 2.56 -21.21
CA ARG A 208 12.47 2.14 -22.09
C ARG A 208 13.32 1.06 -21.43
N ALA A 209 13.69 1.24 -20.16
CA ALA A 209 14.46 0.26 -19.39
C ALA A 209 13.68 -1.07 -19.27
N PHE A 210 12.40 -1.01 -18.94
CA PHE A 210 11.54 -2.20 -18.90
C PHE A 210 11.56 -2.98 -20.23
N ARG A 211 11.35 -2.27 -21.35
CA ARG A 211 11.36 -2.89 -22.70
C ARG A 211 12.72 -3.42 -23.13
N GLU A 212 13.80 -2.88 -22.59
CA GLU A 212 15.16 -3.40 -22.82
C GLU A 212 15.37 -4.73 -22.11
N HIS A 213 14.97 -4.82 -20.84
CA HIS A 213 14.99 -6.07 -20.08
C HIS A 213 14.12 -7.16 -20.71
N ASP A 214 12.89 -6.84 -21.12
CA ASP A 214 12.03 -7.82 -21.81
C ASP A 214 12.65 -8.33 -23.13
N ARG A 215 13.26 -7.44 -23.93
CA ARG A 215 13.98 -7.81 -25.16
C ARG A 215 15.22 -8.67 -24.90
N ARG A 216 15.90 -8.46 -23.78
CA ARG A 216 17.05 -9.28 -23.33
C ARG A 216 16.61 -10.65 -22.79
N GLY A 217 15.32 -10.86 -22.56
CA GLY A 217 14.78 -12.11 -22.01
C GLY A 217 14.83 -12.21 -20.48
N ASP A 218 15.09 -11.09 -19.81
CA ASP A 218 15.07 -11.00 -18.35
C ASP A 218 13.64 -11.14 -17.82
N LEU A 219 13.51 -11.67 -16.61
CA LEU A 219 12.22 -11.65 -15.90
C LEU A 219 11.95 -10.23 -15.40
N THR A 220 10.94 -9.57 -15.98
CA THR A 220 10.49 -8.25 -15.52
C THR A 220 9.46 -8.38 -14.40
N VAL A 221 9.72 -7.78 -13.24
CA VAL A 221 8.92 -7.93 -12.02
C VAL A 221 8.53 -6.54 -11.51
N LEU A 222 7.23 -6.33 -11.26
CA LEU A 222 6.74 -5.11 -10.60
C LEU A 222 6.79 -5.29 -9.09
N VAL A 223 7.31 -4.31 -8.34
CA VAL A 223 7.47 -4.35 -6.88
C VAL A 223 6.96 -3.06 -6.26
N SER A 224 5.73 -3.06 -5.74
CA SER A 224 5.06 -1.82 -5.35
C SER A 224 4.26 -1.95 -4.06
N GLY A 225 4.20 -0.84 -3.30
CA GLY A 225 3.31 -0.70 -2.15
C GLY A 225 1.82 -0.62 -2.51
N SER A 226 1.50 -0.40 -3.80
CA SER A 226 0.15 -0.54 -4.34
C SER A 226 -0.33 -2.00 -4.35
N PHE A 227 -1.63 -2.18 -4.56
CA PHE A 227 -2.28 -3.50 -4.59
C PHE A 227 -2.71 -3.92 -6.01
N ALA A 228 -3.05 -5.21 -6.14
CA ALA A 228 -3.34 -5.87 -7.41
C ALA A 228 -4.32 -5.12 -8.34
N PRO A 229 -5.46 -4.55 -7.87
CA PRO A 229 -6.34 -3.76 -8.73
C PRO A 229 -5.67 -2.62 -9.51
N CYS A 230 -4.64 -1.98 -8.94
CA CYS A 230 -3.86 -0.94 -9.64
C CYS A 230 -2.81 -1.53 -10.58
N LEU A 231 -2.26 -2.68 -10.24
CA LEU A 231 -1.00 -3.18 -10.81
C LEU A 231 -1.22 -4.24 -11.89
N ASP A 232 -2.22 -5.10 -11.74
CA ASP A 232 -2.53 -6.17 -12.69
C ASP A 232 -2.78 -5.63 -14.11
N PRO A 233 -3.61 -4.59 -14.35
CA PRO A 233 -3.82 -4.10 -15.71
C PRO A 233 -2.55 -3.46 -16.32
N LEU A 234 -1.69 -2.88 -15.49
CA LEU A 234 -0.39 -2.37 -15.91
C LEU A 234 0.56 -3.53 -16.27
N ALA A 235 0.61 -4.56 -15.43
CA ALA A 235 1.41 -5.76 -15.63
C ALA A 235 1.01 -6.50 -16.92
N ASP A 236 -0.30 -6.67 -17.15
CA ASP A 236 -0.86 -7.21 -18.38
C ASP A 236 -0.44 -6.39 -19.61
N ARG A 237 -0.57 -5.05 -19.50
CA ARG A 237 -0.23 -4.13 -20.60
C ARG A 237 1.24 -4.19 -20.99
N LEU A 238 2.11 -4.34 -20.01
CA LEU A 238 3.57 -4.41 -20.19
C LEU A 238 4.07 -5.82 -20.49
N GLY A 239 3.28 -6.86 -20.22
CA GLY A 239 3.71 -8.25 -20.28
C GLY A 239 4.70 -8.62 -19.17
N ALA A 240 4.54 -8.03 -17.98
CA ALA A 240 5.39 -8.32 -16.83
C ALA A 240 5.29 -9.79 -16.43
N THR A 241 6.39 -10.34 -15.91
CA THR A 241 6.47 -11.74 -15.49
C THR A 241 5.69 -11.97 -14.20
N ALA A 242 5.84 -11.06 -13.24
CA ALA A 242 5.24 -11.18 -11.91
C ALA A 242 4.99 -9.81 -11.28
N VAL A 243 4.11 -9.81 -10.29
CA VAL A 243 3.79 -8.63 -9.47
C VAL A 243 3.95 -9.01 -7.99
N LEU A 244 4.83 -8.26 -7.31
CA LEU A 244 5.06 -8.28 -5.87
C LEU A 244 4.40 -7.03 -5.28
N ALA A 245 3.27 -7.22 -4.59
CA ALA A 245 2.38 -6.13 -4.21
C ALA A 245 1.86 -6.27 -2.78
N THR A 246 1.34 -5.16 -2.25
CA THR A 246 0.51 -5.18 -1.04
C THR A 246 -0.75 -6.01 -1.29
N ARG A 247 -1.16 -6.80 -0.30
CA ARG A 247 -2.32 -7.71 -0.39
C ARG A 247 -3.29 -7.45 0.75
N LEU A 248 -4.55 -7.24 0.40
CA LEU A 248 -5.66 -7.15 1.33
C LEU A 248 -6.15 -8.56 1.65
N GLU A 249 -6.48 -8.78 2.92
CA GLU A 249 -7.21 -9.96 3.34
C GLU A 249 -8.59 -9.98 2.68
N THR A 250 -8.96 -11.17 2.21
CA THR A 250 -10.23 -11.41 1.52
C THR A 250 -10.85 -12.66 2.11
N VAL A 251 -12.10 -12.54 2.57
CA VAL A 251 -12.91 -13.64 3.10
C VAL A 251 -14.18 -13.71 2.27
N ASP A 252 -14.49 -14.89 1.74
CA ASP A 252 -15.66 -15.12 0.87
C ASP A 252 -15.76 -14.13 -0.32
N GLY A 253 -14.60 -13.76 -0.89
CA GLY A 253 -14.50 -12.82 -2.01
C GLY A 253 -14.68 -11.34 -1.64
N VAL A 254 -14.76 -11.01 -0.34
CA VAL A 254 -14.93 -9.64 0.18
C VAL A 254 -13.71 -9.22 0.98
N HIS A 255 -13.23 -8.00 0.76
CA HIS A 255 -12.10 -7.46 1.51
C HIS A 255 -12.49 -7.11 2.94
N THR A 256 -11.64 -7.49 3.90
CA THR A 256 -11.86 -7.18 5.32
C THR A 256 -11.39 -5.77 5.70
N GLY A 257 -10.54 -5.16 4.86
CA GLY A 257 -9.85 -3.90 5.13
C GLY A 257 -8.49 -4.08 5.80
N GLU A 258 -8.15 -5.31 6.21
CA GLU A 258 -6.84 -5.65 6.76
C GLU A 258 -5.86 -6.12 5.68
N LEU A 259 -4.57 -6.04 5.97
CA LEU A 259 -3.50 -6.44 5.06
C LEU A 259 -2.89 -7.78 5.48
N THR A 260 -2.84 -8.75 4.56
CA THR A 260 -2.06 -10.00 4.73
C THR A 260 -0.59 -9.79 4.37
N THR A 261 -0.30 -8.80 3.53
CA THR A 261 1.06 -8.47 3.08
C THR A 261 1.14 -6.98 2.86
N LEU A 262 2.20 -6.35 3.36
CA LEU A 262 2.56 -4.98 3.05
C LEU A 262 3.87 -5.01 2.25
N MET A 263 3.93 -4.26 1.15
CA MET A 263 5.10 -4.22 0.27
C MET A 263 5.84 -2.89 0.45
N LEU A 264 6.52 -2.75 1.59
CA LEU A 264 7.16 -1.50 2.01
C LEU A 264 8.59 -1.75 2.53
N GLY A 265 9.55 -0.94 2.10
CA GLY A 265 10.89 -0.96 2.69
C GLY A 265 11.58 -2.33 2.56
N GLN A 266 11.92 -2.91 3.70
CA GLN A 266 12.56 -4.23 3.77
C GLN A 266 11.70 -5.35 3.15
N ASP A 267 10.37 -5.25 3.20
CA ASP A 267 9.48 -6.25 2.60
C ASP A 267 9.71 -6.38 1.08
N LYS A 268 10.04 -5.26 0.39
CA LYS A 268 10.40 -5.26 -1.03
C LYS A 268 11.68 -6.06 -1.28
N ALA A 269 12.69 -5.87 -0.44
CA ALA A 269 13.96 -6.58 -0.56
C ALA A 269 13.79 -8.09 -0.29
N ASP A 270 13.00 -8.44 0.71
CA ASP A 270 12.76 -9.84 1.09
C ASP A 270 11.95 -10.58 0.02
N ALA A 271 10.93 -9.93 -0.56
CA ALA A 271 10.16 -10.45 -1.68
C ALA A 271 11.04 -10.63 -2.93
N THR A 272 11.89 -9.65 -3.25
CA THR A 272 12.86 -9.73 -4.35
C THR A 272 13.82 -10.92 -4.16
N ARG A 273 14.42 -11.08 -2.97
CA ARG A 273 15.30 -12.23 -2.69
C ARG A 273 14.56 -13.56 -2.79
N ALA A 274 13.29 -13.60 -2.40
CA ALA A 274 12.46 -14.80 -2.53
C ALA A 274 12.23 -15.20 -3.98
N PHE A 275 11.86 -14.23 -4.81
CA PHE A 275 11.68 -14.41 -6.23
C PHE A 275 12.97 -14.93 -6.89
N LEU A 276 14.12 -14.33 -6.56
CA LEU A 276 15.41 -14.78 -7.08
C LEU A 276 15.74 -16.23 -6.69
N ARG A 277 15.45 -16.64 -5.45
CA ARG A 277 15.61 -18.02 -5.01
C ARG A 277 14.69 -18.98 -5.74
N GLU A 278 13.42 -18.62 -5.91
CA GLU A 278 12.43 -19.45 -6.63
C GLU A 278 12.84 -19.69 -8.09
N HIS A 279 13.44 -18.68 -8.72
CA HIS A 279 13.85 -18.72 -10.11
C HIS A 279 15.32 -19.14 -10.33
N ALA A 280 16.07 -19.43 -9.26
CA ALA A 280 17.49 -19.74 -9.29
C ALA A 280 18.35 -18.70 -10.05
N ILE A 281 18.06 -17.41 -9.85
CA ILE A 281 18.75 -16.29 -10.50
C ILE A 281 19.73 -15.66 -9.50
N ALA A 282 20.97 -15.46 -9.92
CA ALA A 282 21.96 -14.78 -9.08
C ALA A 282 21.62 -13.28 -8.97
N PRO A 283 21.66 -12.69 -7.76
CA PRO A 283 21.42 -11.25 -7.60
C PRO A 283 22.36 -10.37 -8.41
N ALA A 284 23.59 -10.84 -8.69
CA ALA A 284 24.58 -10.13 -9.50
C ALA A 284 24.10 -9.86 -10.94
N ASP A 285 23.25 -10.72 -11.49
CA ASP A 285 22.71 -10.60 -12.85
C ASP A 285 21.39 -9.82 -12.90
N CYS A 286 21.02 -9.15 -11.79
CA CYS A 286 19.73 -8.51 -11.63
C CYS A 286 19.83 -7.00 -11.54
N SER A 287 18.79 -6.33 -12.06
CA SER A 287 18.60 -4.89 -11.94
C SER A 287 17.44 -4.55 -11.02
N ALA A 288 17.51 -3.40 -10.36
CA ALA A 288 16.38 -2.86 -9.60
C ALA A 288 16.26 -1.35 -9.85
N TYR A 289 15.03 -0.87 -9.97
CA TYR A 289 14.69 0.52 -10.25
C TYR A 289 13.77 1.04 -9.15
N GLY A 290 14.07 2.22 -8.61
CA GLY A 290 13.23 2.87 -7.60
C GLY A 290 13.50 4.36 -7.52
N ASP A 291 12.48 5.11 -7.12
CA ASP A 291 12.49 6.57 -7.04
C ASP A 291 12.51 7.13 -5.62
N HIS A 292 12.26 6.30 -4.60
CA HIS A 292 12.14 6.75 -3.22
C HIS A 292 13.03 5.94 -2.26
N ALA A 293 13.49 6.58 -1.18
CA ALA A 293 14.31 5.95 -0.13
C ALA A 293 13.77 4.58 0.37
N SER A 294 12.46 4.37 0.37
CA SER A 294 11.85 3.08 0.73
C SER A 294 12.26 1.92 -0.17
N ASP A 295 12.80 2.18 -1.36
CA ASP A 295 13.28 1.17 -2.29
C ASP A 295 14.74 0.82 -2.08
N LEU A 296 15.46 1.58 -1.25
CA LEU A 296 16.88 1.37 -0.99
C LEU A 296 17.20 -0.08 -0.57
N PRO A 297 16.43 -0.74 0.32
CA PRO A 297 16.68 -2.14 0.66
C PRO A 297 16.62 -3.09 -0.55
N MET A 298 15.71 -2.84 -1.50
CA MET A 298 15.59 -3.62 -2.74
C MET A 298 16.75 -3.31 -3.69
N LEU A 299 17.12 -2.03 -3.85
CA LEU A 299 18.25 -1.61 -4.68
C LEU A 299 19.57 -2.24 -4.18
N LEU A 300 19.76 -2.32 -2.86
CA LEU A 300 20.92 -2.97 -2.25
C LEU A 300 20.92 -4.50 -2.40
N ALA A 301 19.81 -5.11 -2.83
CA ALA A 301 19.68 -6.57 -2.93
C ALA A 301 20.11 -7.13 -4.30
N VAL A 302 20.50 -6.29 -5.26
CA VAL A 302 20.83 -6.69 -6.65
C VAL A 302 22.17 -6.13 -7.13
N GLY A 303 22.70 -6.65 -8.23
CA GLY A 303 23.98 -6.25 -8.81
C GLY A 303 23.95 -4.93 -9.59
N HIS A 304 22.78 -4.57 -10.15
CA HIS A 304 22.63 -3.39 -11.01
C HIS A 304 21.50 -2.45 -10.53
N PRO A 305 21.68 -1.77 -9.38
CA PRO A 305 20.72 -0.78 -8.91
C PRO A 305 20.70 0.47 -9.80
N VAL A 306 19.50 1.01 -10.01
CA VAL A 306 19.24 2.21 -10.79
C VAL A 306 18.31 3.13 -10.02
N VAL A 307 18.76 4.36 -9.78
CA VAL A 307 17.95 5.40 -9.15
C VAL A 307 17.13 6.13 -10.22
N VAL A 308 15.86 6.33 -9.98
CA VAL A 308 14.99 7.15 -10.83
C VAL A 308 14.68 8.47 -10.11
N GLY A 309 14.88 9.59 -10.79
CA GLY A 309 14.63 10.91 -10.20
C GLY A 309 15.71 11.40 -9.22
N GLU A 310 15.26 12.15 -8.21
CA GLU A 310 16.10 13.05 -7.40
C GLU A 310 15.92 12.86 -5.88
N ASP A 311 15.44 11.70 -5.42
CA ASP A 311 15.35 11.41 -3.98
C ASP A 311 16.74 11.62 -3.32
N PRO A 312 16.86 12.50 -2.31
CA PRO A 312 18.16 12.87 -1.76
C PRO A 312 18.95 11.71 -1.16
N GLU A 313 18.27 10.71 -0.58
CA GLU A 313 18.93 9.53 -0.01
C GLU A 313 19.46 8.64 -1.14
N LEU A 314 18.63 8.33 -2.14
CA LEU A 314 19.04 7.53 -3.28
C LEU A 314 20.14 8.20 -4.10
N VAL A 315 20.08 9.52 -4.30
CA VAL A 315 21.13 10.28 -5.01
C VAL A 315 22.46 10.20 -4.26
N LYS A 316 22.47 10.30 -2.92
CA LYS A 316 23.69 10.10 -2.13
C LYS A 316 24.26 8.69 -2.31
N HIS A 317 23.40 7.68 -2.29
CA HIS A 317 23.82 6.30 -2.54
C HIS A 317 24.39 6.11 -3.94
N ALA A 318 23.75 6.69 -4.96
CA ALA A 318 24.21 6.63 -6.33
C ALA A 318 25.56 7.31 -6.53
N ALA A 319 25.76 8.49 -5.95
CA ALA A 319 27.04 9.20 -6.00
C ALA A 319 28.15 8.40 -5.30
N ALA A 320 27.87 7.84 -4.12
CA ALA A 320 28.85 7.09 -3.35
C ALA A 320 29.25 5.74 -3.96
N ARG A 321 28.38 5.11 -4.77
CA ARG A 321 28.57 3.75 -5.29
C ARG A 321 28.60 3.67 -6.81
N GLY A 322 28.53 4.81 -7.51
CA GLY A 322 28.47 4.87 -8.97
C GLY A 322 27.21 4.24 -9.57
N TRP A 323 26.07 4.30 -8.88
CA TRP A 323 24.83 3.74 -9.42
C TRP A 323 24.31 4.57 -10.58
N ARG A 324 23.75 3.89 -11.58
CA ARG A 324 23.11 4.56 -12.72
C ARG A 324 21.90 5.36 -12.25
N ARG A 325 21.66 6.49 -12.91
CA ARG A 325 20.50 7.36 -12.68
C ARG A 325 19.66 7.50 -13.94
N LEU A 326 18.35 7.54 -13.79
CA LEU A 326 17.39 7.86 -14.83
C LEU A 326 16.57 9.08 -14.43
N PRO A 327 16.14 9.92 -15.39
CA PRO A 327 15.24 11.02 -15.07
C PRO A 327 13.88 10.50 -14.59
N GLY A 328 13.32 11.17 -13.59
CA GLY A 328 11.94 10.99 -13.15
C GLY A 328 10.97 11.81 -14.01
N ARG A 329 9.84 12.22 -13.43
CA ARG A 329 8.87 13.11 -14.11
C ARG A 329 9.50 14.49 -14.34
N GLU A 330 9.45 14.97 -15.59
CA GLU A 330 9.89 16.33 -15.94
C GLU A 330 9.11 17.38 -15.13
N GLY A 331 9.82 18.33 -14.52
CA GLY A 331 9.22 19.39 -13.71
C GLY A 331 8.79 18.99 -12.30
N SER A 332 9.07 17.76 -11.84
CA SER A 332 9.00 17.45 -10.40
C SER A 332 10.12 18.24 -9.72
N PRO A 333 9.83 19.15 -8.77
CA PRO A 333 10.86 19.94 -8.12
C PRO A 333 11.89 19.00 -7.48
N ALA A 334 13.17 19.34 -7.62
CA ALA A 334 14.21 18.78 -6.77
C ALA A 334 13.83 19.10 -5.32
N ALA A 335 13.40 18.07 -4.58
CA ALA A 335 13.17 18.04 -3.13
C ALA A 335 12.87 19.40 -2.48
N ALA A 336 11.63 19.88 -2.59
CA ALA A 336 11.10 20.77 -1.56
C ALA A 336 10.64 19.87 -0.41
N THR A 337 11.46 19.74 0.63
CA THR A 337 11.08 19.08 1.88
C THR A 337 9.93 19.87 2.54
N THR A 338 8.71 19.57 2.14
CA THR A 338 7.51 19.91 2.90
C THR A 338 7.00 18.63 3.55
N ALA A 339 6.28 18.76 4.66
CA ALA A 339 5.78 17.64 5.48
C ALA A 339 4.81 16.66 4.74
N GLU A 340 4.63 16.81 3.42
CA GLU A 340 3.81 15.98 2.53
C GLU A 340 4.53 14.66 2.14
N ASP A 341 5.86 14.61 2.20
CA ASP A 341 6.67 13.44 1.80
C ASP A 341 6.66 12.28 2.81
N GLY A 342 6.38 12.55 4.09
CA GLY A 342 6.36 11.53 5.14
C GLY A 342 5.34 10.41 4.91
N ALA A 343 4.36 10.67 4.05
CA ALA A 343 3.24 9.78 3.72
C ALA A 343 3.29 9.23 2.28
N GLY A 344 4.13 9.80 1.41
CA GLY A 344 4.04 9.56 -0.04
C GLY A 344 2.71 10.05 -0.67
N ILE A 345 2.06 11.05 -0.10
CA ILE A 345 0.77 11.59 -0.55
C ILE A 345 1.01 12.92 -1.27
N SER A 346 1.29 12.88 -2.56
CA SER A 346 1.34 14.10 -3.39
C SER A 346 -0.07 14.44 -3.91
N PRO A 347 -0.64 15.62 -3.62
CA PRO A 347 -1.94 16.00 -4.16
C PRO A 347 -1.81 16.38 -5.64
N ALA A 348 -2.34 15.54 -6.54
CA ALA A 348 -2.57 15.95 -7.91
C ALA A 348 -3.53 17.15 -7.93
N ARG A 349 -3.04 18.33 -8.34
CA ARG A 349 -3.85 19.51 -8.62
C ARG A 349 -4.98 19.14 -9.59
N PRO A 350 -6.25 19.48 -9.30
CA PRO A 350 -7.31 19.32 -10.28
C PRO A 350 -7.02 20.24 -11.46
N ARG A 351 -6.87 19.66 -12.66
CA ARG A 351 -7.06 20.44 -13.89
C ARG A 351 -8.55 20.79 -13.95
N ALA A 352 -8.84 22.08 -13.95
CA ALA A 352 -10.17 22.61 -14.15
C ALA A 352 -10.70 22.14 -15.52
N GLY A 353 -11.98 21.74 -15.55
CA GLY A 353 -12.72 21.48 -16.79
C GLY A 353 -13.35 20.10 -16.88
N TRP A 354 -14.35 19.82 -16.03
CA TRP A 354 -15.36 18.80 -16.34
C TRP A 354 -16.62 19.53 -16.77
N HIS A 355 -16.75 19.82 -18.07
CA HIS A 355 -18.03 20.19 -18.66
C HIS A 355 -18.20 19.51 -20.02
N ARG A 356 -19.15 18.56 -20.00
CA ARG A 356 -19.91 17.88 -21.07
C ARG A 356 -19.17 17.12 -22.16
#